data_AF-A0A2D4S8U2-F1
#
_entry.id   AF-A0A2D4S8U2-F1
#
_cell.length_a   1.000
_cell.length_b   1.000
_cell.length_c   1.000
_cell.angle_alpha   90.00
_cell.angle_beta   90.00
_cell.angle_gamma   90.00
#
_symmetry.space_group_name_H-M   'P 1'
#
loop_
_entity.id
_entity.type
_entity.pdbx_description
1 polymer ?
#
loop_
_entity_poly.entity_id
_entity_poly.type
_entity_poly.pdbx_seq_one_letter_code
_entity_poly.pdbx_strand_id
1 'polypeptide(L)'
;MAGGYRVSFDFLEMLGFAPDFQPAAPYRSWATEYIYVVADEPGFVSLQHILVMSFVDDDGNTQGPFINKHWRQDWRYEAESAHVYAGGNTWSVETPADVSGQWLQTVWQVDDSPRYAAWGEWAHTPESSSWMSGETWRPVPRREYTARQDYGALVGSNRHVILPTGWVQEERNAKVVLDEAGGIDKRLAVEYGIARYERITGYDFSAGNDYWEKTGAFWRMVRQAWAALMTKHEALHLKARVDDKRLFEPLFGRAQAIADGADFSAEDNRAFVTETLKRYVARNADAGAVTY
;
A
#
# COMPACT_ATOMS: atom_id res chain seq x y z
N MET A 1 15.56 4.61 -4.22
CA MET A 1 14.75 3.67 -3.41
C MET A 1 14.75 2.23 -3.95
N ALA A 2 15.04 1.95 -5.22
CA ALA A 2 15.10 0.57 -5.75
C ALA A 2 16.24 -0.31 -5.18
N GLY A 3 16.08 -1.63 -5.28
CA GLY A 3 17.06 -2.65 -4.88
C GLY A 3 16.57 -3.62 -3.80
N GLY A 4 17.47 -4.46 -3.29
CA GLY A 4 17.20 -5.45 -2.24
C GLY A 4 17.41 -4.89 -0.83
N TYR A 5 16.46 -5.18 0.07
CA TYR A 5 16.44 -4.66 1.42
C TYR A 5 16.07 -5.74 2.45
N ARG A 6 16.62 -5.59 3.65
CA ARG A 6 15.93 -6.04 4.86
C ARG A 6 15.06 -4.88 5.32
N VAL A 7 13.76 -5.12 5.44
CA VAL A 7 12.81 -4.14 5.95
C VAL A 7 12.42 -4.49 7.38
N SER A 8 12.36 -3.49 8.25
CA SER A 8 11.80 -3.59 9.60
C SER A 8 10.64 -2.62 9.75
N PHE A 9 9.62 -3.03 10.51
CA PHE A 9 8.44 -2.26 10.82
C PHE A 9 8.31 -2.15 12.33
N ASP A 10 8.32 -0.92 12.85
CA ASP A 10 8.14 -0.60 14.26
C ASP A 10 6.98 0.39 14.40
N PHE A 11 5.91 0.01 15.09
CA PHE A 11 4.77 0.88 15.35
C PHE A 11 4.47 0.94 16.85
N LEU A 12 4.35 2.15 17.38
CA LEU A 12 4.17 2.42 18.80
C LEU A 12 3.12 3.49 19.01
N GLU A 13 2.08 3.18 19.79
CA GLU A 13 1.16 4.21 20.29
C GLU A 13 1.87 5.07 21.34
N MET A 14 1.99 6.36 21.05
CA MET A 14 2.74 7.33 21.85
C MET A 14 1.85 8.14 22.79
N LEU A 15 0.60 8.37 22.38
CA LEU A 15 -0.36 9.24 23.07
C LEU A 15 -1.76 8.64 22.93
N GLY A 16 -2.60 8.87 23.93
CA GLY A 16 -4.04 8.62 23.83
C GLY A 16 -4.85 9.74 24.44
N PHE A 17 -6.10 9.84 24.01
CA PHE A 17 -6.98 10.96 24.35
C PHE A 17 -8.02 10.63 25.43
N ALA A 18 -8.05 9.38 25.91
CA ALA A 18 -8.93 8.95 27.00
C ALA A 18 -8.18 9.00 28.35
N PRO A 19 -8.84 9.38 29.48
CA PRO A 19 -8.21 9.40 30.80
C PRO A 19 -7.63 8.05 31.26
N ASP A 20 -8.23 6.95 30.82
CA ASP A 20 -7.87 5.56 31.12
C ASP A 20 -7.08 4.89 29.98
N PHE A 21 -6.56 5.68 29.03
CA PHE A 21 -5.84 5.15 27.88
C PHE A 21 -4.67 4.23 28.27
N GLN A 22 -4.67 3.04 27.68
CA GLN A 22 -3.54 2.12 27.69
C GLN A 22 -3.08 1.89 26.25
N PRO A 23 -1.81 2.14 25.93
CA PRO A 23 -1.31 1.90 24.59
C PRO A 23 -1.36 0.41 24.25
N ALA A 24 -1.71 0.09 23.00
CA ALA A 24 -1.59 -1.26 22.48
C ALA A 24 -0.13 -1.74 22.54
N ALA A 25 0.06 -3.07 22.58
CA ALA A 25 1.40 -3.65 22.52
C ALA A 25 2.13 -3.18 21.24
N PRO A 26 3.42 -2.81 21.32
CA PRO A 26 4.15 -2.35 20.14
C PRO A 26 4.16 -3.42 19.05
N TYR A 27 3.87 -3.03 17.82
CA TYR A 27 3.95 -3.94 16.69
C TYR A 27 5.37 -3.90 16.12
N ARG A 28 5.99 -5.08 16.00
CA ARG A 28 7.29 -5.26 15.36
C ARG A 28 7.24 -6.42 14.38
N SER A 29 7.76 -6.18 13.18
CA SER A 29 7.96 -7.24 12.19
C SER A 29 9.12 -6.90 11.27
N TRP A 30 9.58 -7.86 10.49
CA TRP A 30 10.60 -7.65 9.49
C TRP A 30 10.34 -8.55 8.28
N ALA A 31 10.92 -8.18 7.14
CA ALA A 31 10.95 -9.01 5.96
C ALA A 31 12.22 -8.71 5.13
N THR A 32 12.44 -9.50 4.09
CA THR A 32 13.35 -9.20 2.99
C THR A 32 12.53 -8.93 1.74
N GLU A 33 12.81 -7.82 1.05
CA GLU A 33 12.06 -7.45 -0.15
C GLU A 33 12.95 -6.80 -1.19
N TYR A 34 12.62 -7.05 -2.46
CA TYR A 34 13.23 -6.36 -3.60
C TYR A 34 12.25 -5.33 -4.16
N ILE A 35 12.77 -4.13 -4.41
CA ILE A 35 12.03 -3.01 -4.97
C ILE A 35 12.42 -2.84 -6.44
N TYR A 36 11.50 -3.17 -7.32
CA TYR A 36 11.63 -3.10 -8.77
C TYR A 36 11.19 -1.73 -9.29
N VAL A 37 11.94 -1.20 -10.25
CA VAL A 37 11.51 -0.03 -11.03
C VAL A 37 10.53 -0.51 -12.09
N VAL A 38 9.28 -0.08 -12.00
CA VAL A 38 8.23 -0.36 -12.98
C VAL A 38 8.22 0.70 -14.09
N ALA A 39 8.44 1.96 -13.71
CA ALA A 39 8.58 3.10 -14.61
C ALA A 39 9.53 4.12 -13.97
N ASP A 40 10.34 4.76 -14.81
CA ASP A 40 11.24 5.86 -14.48
C ASP A 40 11.23 6.84 -15.65
N GLU A 41 10.34 7.82 -15.55
CA GLU A 41 10.01 8.79 -16.58
C GLU A 41 10.11 10.21 -15.99
N PRO A 42 10.36 11.25 -16.80
CA PRO A 42 10.31 12.63 -16.32
C PRO A 42 8.98 12.93 -15.61
N GLY A 43 9.04 13.25 -14.33
CA GLY A 43 7.87 13.57 -13.50
C GLY A 43 7.04 12.35 -13.07
N PHE A 44 7.45 11.11 -13.37
CA PHE A 44 6.74 9.91 -12.92
C PHE A 44 7.68 8.74 -12.62
N VAL A 45 7.58 8.20 -11.40
CA VAL A 45 8.32 6.99 -10.99
C VAL A 45 7.35 6.00 -10.36
N SER A 46 7.46 4.71 -10.71
CA SER A 46 6.66 3.65 -10.10
C SER A 46 7.56 2.53 -9.60
N LEU A 47 7.39 2.17 -8.32
CA LEU A 47 8.20 1.17 -7.63
C LEU A 47 7.33 0.05 -7.08
N GLN A 48 7.60 -1.19 -7.50
CA GLN A 48 6.92 -2.39 -7.01
C GLN A 48 7.78 -3.09 -5.96
N HIS A 49 7.20 -3.35 -4.79
CA HIS A 49 7.85 -4.12 -3.73
C HIS A 49 7.42 -5.59 -3.81
N ILE A 50 8.35 -6.52 -3.71
CA ILE A 50 8.07 -7.96 -3.67
C ILE A 50 8.85 -8.58 -2.51
N LEU A 51 8.14 -9.20 -1.58
CA LEU A 51 8.73 -9.95 -0.48
C LEU A 51 9.35 -11.23 -1.03
N VAL A 52 10.57 -11.53 -0.59
CA VAL A 52 11.27 -12.79 -0.82
C VAL A 52 11.76 -13.25 0.54
N MET A 53 11.12 -14.26 1.11
CA MET A 53 11.37 -14.70 2.49
C MET A 53 11.80 -16.16 2.53
N SER A 54 12.86 -16.46 3.26
CA SER A 54 13.25 -17.83 3.59
C SER A 54 13.34 -17.95 5.10
N PHE A 55 12.89 -19.09 5.63
CA PHE A 55 12.90 -19.36 7.07
C PHE A 55 13.75 -20.60 7.33
N VAL A 56 14.49 -20.60 8.42
CA VAL A 56 15.19 -21.79 8.89
C VAL A 56 14.37 -22.32 10.07
N ASP A 57 13.92 -23.56 9.97
CA ASP A 57 13.19 -24.20 11.07
C ASP A 57 14.14 -24.67 12.19
N ASP A 58 13.56 -25.16 13.29
CA ASP A 58 14.31 -25.59 14.47
C ASP A 58 15.30 -26.73 14.18
N ASP A 59 15.06 -27.49 13.11
CA ASP A 59 15.94 -28.59 12.65
C ASP A 59 17.04 -28.09 11.69
N GLY A 60 17.10 -26.80 11.40
CA GLY A 60 18.09 -26.19 10.52
C GLY A 60 17.77 -26.29 9.03
N ASN A 61 16.55 -26.71 8.65
CA ASN A 61 16.15 -26.77 7.25
C ASN A 61 15.62 -25.43 6.75
N THR A 62 16.05 -25.03 5.56
CA THR A 62 15.55 -23.83 4.91
C THR A 62 14.22 -24.11 4.21
N GLN A 63 13.17 -23.39 4.61
CA GLN A 63 11.88 -23.33 3.94
C GLN A 63 11.77 -22.05 3.08
N GLY A 64 11.15 -22.17 1.92
CA GLY A 64 10.99 -21.09 0.95
C GLY A 64 11.92 -21.22 -0.27
N PRO A 65 12.15 -20.13 -1.03
CA PRO A 65 11.69 -18.77 -0.76
C PRO A 65 10.18 -18.61 -0.98
N PHE A 66 9.50 -17.96 -0.04
CA PHE A 66 8.11 -17.51 -0.15
C PHE A 66 8.07 -16.15 -0.83
N ILE A 67 7.39 -16.09 -1.99
CA ILE A 67 7.30 -14.88 -2.80
C ILE A 67 5.92 -14.26 -2.66
N ASN A 68 5.86 -12.98 -2.33
CA ASN A 68 4.60 -12.24 -2.28
C ASN A 68 4.77 -10.86 -2.91
N LYS A 69 3.96 -10.54 -3.93
CA LYS A 69 3.81 -9.14 -4.36
C LYS A 69 3.30 -8.34 -3.16
N HIS A 70 4.04 -7.31 -2.78
CA HIS A 70 3.69 -6.45 -1.67
C HIS A 70 3.01 -5.18 -2.22
N TRP A 71 3.25 -4.03 -1.61
CA TRP A 71 2.68 -2.76 -2.05
C TRP A 71 3.44 -2.16 -3.24
N ARG A 72 2.82 -1.17 -3.87
CA ARG A 72 3.43 -0.34 -4.92
C ARG A 72 3.32 1.11 -4.53
N GLN A 73 4.35 1.89 -4.86
CA GLN A 73 4.33 3.34 -4.73
C GLN A 73 4.58 3.98 -6.09
N ASP A 74 3.71 4.93 -6.41
CA ASP A 74 3.86 5.81 -7.57
C ASP A 74 4.15 7.22 -7.07
N TRP A 75 5.08 7.89 -7.74
CA TRP A 75 5.47 9.26 -7.50
C TRP A 75 5.16 10.07 -8.75
N ARG A 76 4.38 11.14 -8.61
CA ARG A 76 4.04 12.01 -9.74
C ARG A 76 4.29 13.47 -9.37
N TYR A 77 5.11 14.14 -10.18
CA TYR A 77 5.38 15.55 -10.03
C TYR A 77 4.17 16.38 -10.47
N GLU A 78 3.80 17.38 -9.68
CA GLU A 78 2.74 18.35 -9.99
C GLU A 78 1.42 17.70 -10.44
N ALA A 79 1.04 16.59 -9.79
CA ALA A 79 -0.18 15.88 -10.12
C ALA A 79 -1.42 16.74 -9.80
N GLU A 80 -2.16 17.15 -10.82
CA GLU A 80 -3.33 18.03 -10.67
C GLU A 80 -4.49 17.41 -9.88
N SER A 81 -4.58 16.08 -9.86
CA SER A 81 -5.61 15.37 -9.11
C SER A 81 -5.18 13.96 -8.71
N ALA A 82 -5.83 13.42 -7.67
CA ALA A 82 -5.65 12.05 -7.23
C ALA A 82 -6.90 11.53 -6.50
N HIS A 83 -7.11 10.22 -6.52
CA HIS A 83 -8.07 9.58 -5.61
C HIS A 83 -7.46 9.44 -4.22
N VAL A 84 -7.96 10.20 -3.26
CA VAL A 84 -7.55 10.15 -1.86
C VAL A 84 -8.54 9.33 -1.03
N TYR A 85 -8.08 8.69 0.04
CA TYR A 85 -8.96 7.91 0.91
C TYR A 85 -9.88 8.83 1.71
N ALA A 86 -11.19 8.57 1.68
CA ALA A 86 -12.23 9.38 2.32
C ALA A 86 -12.96 8.64 3.44
N GLY A 87 -12.40 7.53 3.95
CA GLY A 87 -13.05 6.69 4.95
C GLY A 87 -14.02 5.66 4.35
N GLY A 88 -14.44 4.68 5.17
CA GLY A 88 -15.49 3.72 4.78
C GLY A 88 -15.23 2.97 3.47
N ASN A 89 -13.99 2.56 3.20
CA ASN A 89 -13.56 1.96 1.92
C ASN A 89 -13.94 2.78 0.68
N THR A 90 -13.88 4.11 0.81
CA THR A 90 -14.17 5.06 -0.26
C THR A 90 -12.92 5.87 -0.59
N TRP A 91 -12.69 6.10 -1.88
CA TRP A 91 -11.69 7.01 -2.41
C TRP A 91 -12.34 8.03 -3.32
N SER A 92 -12.06 9.30 -3.14
CA SER A 92 -12.65 10.40 -3.91
C SER A 92 -11.57 11.23 -4.57
N VAL A 93 -11.86 11.77 -5.74
CA VAL A 93 -10.95 12.68 -6.43
C VAL A 93 -10.79 13.95 -5.62
N GLU A 94 -9.54 14.31 -5.35
CA GLU A 94 -9.13 15.59 -4.82
C GLU A 94 -8.32 16.34 -5.87
N THR A 95 -8.52 17.66 -5.92
CA THR A 95 -7.85 18.60 -6.83
C THR A 95 -7.34 19.77 -5.99
N PRO A 96 -6.08 19.72 -5.52
CA PRO A 96 -5.50 20.82 -4.75
C PRO A 96 -5.45 22.11 -5.57
N ALA A 97 -5.52 23.26 -4.90
CA ALA A 97 -5.51 24.56 -5.56
C ALA A 97 -4.14 24.91 -6.18
N ASP A 98 -3.05 24.41 -5.60
CA ASP A 98 -1.68 24.58 -6.07
C ASP A 98 -0.90 23.30 -5.80
N VAL A 99 -0.20 22.82 -6.83
CA VAL A 99 0.65 21.62 -6.79
C VAL A 99 2.08 21.93 -7.22
N SER A 100 2.41 23.20 -7.47
CA SER A 100 3.71 23.66 -7.98
C SER A 100 4.87 23.17 -7.11
N GLY A 101 5.84 22.48 -7.70
CA GLY A 101 6.98 21.93 -6.98
C GLY A 101 6.69 20.68 -6.13
N GLN A 102 5.43 20.26 -6.02
CA GLN A 102 5.02 19.15 -5.18
C GLN A 102 5.11 17.81 -5.91
N TRP A 103 5.36 16.76 -5.12
CA TRP A 103 5.27 15.38 -5.56
C TRP A 103 4.12 14.70 -4.84
N LEU A 104 3.22 14.09 -5.62
CA LEU A 104 2.20 13.17 -5.14
C LEU A 104 2.83 11.79 -4.93
N GLN A 105 2.73 11.25 -3.72
CA GLN A 105 2.89 9.81 -3.50
C GLN A 105 1.51 9.15 -3.56
N THR A 106 1.34 8.14 -4.41
CA THR A 106 0.18 7.23 -4.39
C THR A 106 0.64 5.84 -3.99
N VAL A 107 0.02 5.29 -2.95
CA VAL A 107 0.29 3.95 -2.44
C VAL A 107 -0.84 3.02 -2.83
N TRP A 108 -0.46 1.87 -3.36
CA TRP A 108 -1.36 0.82 -3.82
C TRP A 108 -1.22 -0.43 -2.95
N GLN A 109 -2.33 -1.11 -2.73
CA GLN A 109 -2.39 -2.38 -2.01
C GLN A 109 -1.68 -3.50 -2.79
N VAL A 110 -1.62 -4.68 -2.18
CA VAL A 110 -1.03 -5.89 -2.80
C VAL A 110 -1.70 -6.31 -4.11
N ASP A 111 -2.98 -5.96 -4.28
CA ASP A 111 -3.83 -6.19 -5.45
C ASP A 111 -3.92 -4.99 -6.39
N ASP A 112 -3.03 -4.00 -6.21
CA ASP A 112 -3.01 -2.72 -6.91
C ASP A 112 -4.29 -1.87 -6.74
N SER A 113 -5.18 -2.18 -5.79
CA SER A 113 -6.26 -1.25 -5.41
C SER A 113 -5.68 0.00 -4.74
N PRO A 114 -6.34 1.17 -4.83
CA PRO A 114 -5.87 2.37 -4.15
C PRO A 114 -5.82 2.13 -2.63
N ARG A 115 -4.78 2.64 -1.97
CA ARG A 115 -4.66 2.63 -0.50
C ARG A 115 -4.76 4.04 0.04
N TYR A 116 -3.82 4.90 -0.31
CA TYR A 116 -3.82 6.31 0.04
C TYR A 116 -2.97 7.09 -0.96
N ALA A 117 -3.21 8.39 -1.05
CA ALA A 117 -2.38 9.32 -1.80
C ALA A 117 -2.23 10.61 -1.00
N ALA A 118 -1.08 11.26 -1.14
CA ALA A 118 -0.84 12.57 -0.54
C ALA A 118 0.21 13.35 -1.34
N TRP A 119 -0.05 14.65 -1.52
CA TRP A 119 0.94 15.61 -2.00
C TRP A 119 1.92 15.95 -0.88
N GLY A 120 3.12 16.31 -1.29
CA GLY A 120 4.18 16.69 -0.37
C GLY A 120 5.40 17.23 -1.11
N GLU A 121 6.39 17.64 -0.35
CA GLU A 121 7.55 18.35 -0.88
C GLU A 121 8.84 17.63 -0.52
N TRP A 122 9.75 17.55 -1.50
CA TRP A 122 11.12 17.13 -1.26
C TRP A 122 11.95 18.30 -0.75
N ALA A 123 12.65 18.09 0.35
CA ALA A 123 13.72 18.94 0.82
C ALA A 123 15.06 18.21 0.67
N HIS A 124 16.05 18.93 0.16
CA HIS A 124 17.40 18.41 -0.05
C HIS A 124 18.39 19.20 0.83
N THR A 125 19.08 18.49 1.71
CA THR A 125 20.20 19.03 2.49
C THR A 125 21.49 18.31 2.06
N PRO A 126 22.68 18.80 2.45
CA PRO A 126 23.93 18.08 2.20
C PRO A 126 23.96 16.66 2.76
N GLU A 127 23.23 16.41 3.86
CA GLU A 127 23.23 15.14 4.59
C GLU A 127 22.17 14.15 4.10
N SER A 128 21.02 14.63 3.60
CA SER A 128 19.91 13.75 3.20
C SER A 128 18.91 14.44 2.27
N SER A 129 18.14 13.61 1.56
CA SER A 129 16.90 14.05 0.90
C SER A 129 15.72 13.50 1.68
N SER A 130 14.72 14.34 1.97
CA SER A 130 13.50 13.88 2.61
C SER A 130 12.25 14.48 2.00
N TRP A 131 11.20 13.67 1.88
CA TRP A 131 9.88 14.10 1.44
C TRP A 131 8.93 14.12 2.63
N MET A 132 8.13 15.17 2.77
CA MET A 132 7.07 15.26 3.78
C MET A 132 5.72 15.44 3.11
N SER A 133 4.76 14.58 3.46
CA SER A 133 3.39 14.69 2.99
C SER A 133 2.59 15.77 3.74
N GLY A 134 1.53 16.26 3.10
CA GLY A 134 0.39 16.86 3.80
C GLY A 134 -0.38 15.83 4.63
N GLU A 135 -1.55 16.23 5.16
CA GLU A 135 -2.43 15.30 5.88
C GLU A 135 -2.83 14.14 4.95
N THR A 136 -2.71 12.92 5.45
CA THR A 136 -2.96 11.68 4.71
C THR A 136 -3.94 10.82 5.48
N TRP A 137 -5.09 10.60 4.87
CA TRP A 137 -6.09 9.63 5.31
C TRP A 137 -5.74 8.24 4.76
N ARG A 138 -5.89 7.21 5.59
CA ARG A 138 -5.55 5.82 5.23
C ARG A 138 -6.57 4.84 5.79
N PRO A 139 -6.86 3.75 5.05
CA PRO A 139 -7.63 2.64 5.58
C PRO A 139 -6.88 1.98 6.74
N VAL A 140 -7.63 1.37 7.65
CA VAL A 140 -7.09 0.56 8.76
C VAL A 140 -6.15 -0.52 8.19
N PRO A 141 -4.89 -0.58 8.65
CA PRO A 141 -3.93 -1.54 8.11
C PRO A 141 -4.22 -2.95 8.66
N ARG A 142 -3.92 -3.99 7.87
CA ARG A 142 -4.23 -5.39 8.23
C ARG A 142 -3.68 -5.84 9.59
N ARG A 143 -2.52 -5.31 10.03
CA ARG A 143 -1.91 -5.62 11.33
C ARG A 143 -2.82 -5.25 12.52
N GLU A 144 -3.75 -4.31 12.29
CA GLU A 144 -4.61 -3.79 13.33
C GLU A 144 -5.86 -4.64 13.53
N TYR A 145 -6.28 -5.44 12.55
CA TYR A 145 -7.54 -6.22 12.64
C TYR A 145 -7.59 -7.20 13.82
N THR A 146 -6.42 -7.60 14.34
CA THR A 146 -6.28 -8.44 15.54
C THR A 146 -5.87 -7.67 16.79
N ALA A 147 -5.45 -6.41 16.65
CA ALA A 147 -4.98 -5.58 17.75
C ALA A 147 -6.06 -4.60 18.25
N ARG A 148 -6.84 -4.02 17.32
CA ARG A 148 -7.84 -2.98 17.57
C ARG A 148 -8.98 -3.04 16.55
N GLN A 149 -10.19 -2.73 16.99
CA GLN A 149 -11.40 -2.74 16.17
C GLN A 149 -12.29 -1.50 16.39
N ASP A 150 -11.75 -0.49 17.09
CA ASP A 150 -12.49 0.63 17.65
C ASP A 150 -12.28 1.94 16.87
N TYR A 151 -11.70 1.89 15.66
CA TYR A 151 -11.49 3.07 14.81
C TYR A 151 -11.65 2.74 13.32
N GLY A 152 -11.99 3.75 12.51
CA GLY A 152 -12.32 3.59 11.10
C GLY A 152 -11.22 4.03 10.13
N ALA A 153 -10.31 4.91 10.55
CA ALA A 153 -9.24 5.41 9.68
C ALA A 153 -7.99 5.83 10.47
N LEU A 154 -6.87 5.92 9.75
CA LEU A 154 -5.68 6.65 10.22
C LEU A 154 -5.62 8.00 9.52
N VAL A 155 -5.39 9.07 10.28
CA VAL A 155 -5.20 10.43 9.77
C VAL A 155 -3.87 10.96 10.27
N GLY A 156 -2.97 11.31 9.36
CA GLY A 156 -1.58 11.54 9.73
C GLY A 156 -0.72 12.16 8.65
N SER A 157 0.58 11.98 8.77
CA SER A 157 1.54 12.31 7.70
C SER A 157 2.49 11.14 7.44
N ASN A 158 3.19 11.24 6.31
CA ASN A 158 4.24 10.33 5.88
C ASN A 158 5.50 11.16 5.61
N ARG A 159 6.64 10.67 6.09
CA ARG A 159 7.94 11.24 5.76
C ARG A 159 8.85 10.17 5.19
N HIS A 160 9.39 10.40 3.99
CA HIS A 160 10.42 9.53 3.42
C HIS A 160 11.78 10.19 3.62
N VAL A 161 12.77 9.43 4.06
CA VAL A 161 14.14 9.91 4.26
C VAL A 161 15.10 8.98 3.53
N ILE A 162 15.89 9.53 2.60
CA ILE A 162 16.92 8.79 1.90
C ILE A 162 18.20 8.83 2.70
N LEU A 163 18.75 7.66 2.99
CA LEU A 163 19.98 7.46 3.77
C LEU A 163 21.06 6.80 2.90
N PRO A 164 22.35 6.94 3.23
CA PRO A 164 23.42 6.23 2.53
C PRO A 164 23.23 4.70 2.53
N THR A 165 22.61 4.15 3.58
CA THR A 165 22.39 2.71 3.78
C THR A 165 21.02 2.23 3.34
N GLY A 166 20.17 3.09 2.77
CA GLY A 166 18.82 2.74 2.35
C GLY A 166 17.85 3.89 2.49
N TRP A 167 16.68 3.66 3.08
CA TRP A 167 15.70 4.72 3.30
C TRP A 167 14.72 4.37 4.43
N VAL A 168 14.01 5.37 4.91
CA VAL A 168 13.04 5.23 6.00
C VAL A 168 11.74 5.89 5.59
N GLN A 169 10.62 5.23 5.87
CA GLN A 169 9.30 5.85 5.91
C GLN A 169 8.88 5.99 7.36
N GLU A 170 8.63 7.22 7.78
CA GLU A 170 8.09 7.58 9.08
C GLU A 170 6.61 7.91 8.92
N GLU A 171 5.79 7.45 9.85
CA GLU A 171 4.35 7.68 9.88
C GLU A 171 3.96 8.25 11.24
N ARG A 172 3.26 9.39 11.26
CA ARG A 172 2.58 9.87 12.46
C ARG A 172 1.09 9.73 12.25
N ASN A 173 0.46 8.81 12.96
CA ASN A 173 -0.89 8.32 12.68
C ASN A 173 -1.83 8.60 13.85
N ALA A 174 -2.84 9.44 13.68
CA ALA A 174 -3.97 9.47 14.60
C ALA A 174 -4.97 8.36 14.24
N LYS A 175 -5.32 7.51 15.20
CA LYS A 175 -6.41 6.52 15.08
C LYS A 175 -7.73 7.24 15.34
N VAL A 176 -8.60 7.32 14.33
CA VAL A 176 -9.84 8.12 14.39
C VAL A 176 -11.11 7.27 14.21
N VAL A 177 -12.11 7.55 15.05
CA VAL A 177 -13.48 7.07 14.90
C VAL A 177 -14.17 7.98 13.90
N LEU A 178 -14.90 7.38 12.97
CA LEU A 178 -15.69 8.11 11.99
C LEU A 178 -17.17 8.11 12.41
N ASP A 179 -17.85 9.23 12.21
CA ASP A 179 -19.30 9.32 12.35
C ASP A 179 -20.03 8.66 11.15
N GLU A 180 -21.37 8.62 11.20
CA GLU A 180 -22.19 8.06 10.11
C GLU A 180 -22.05 8.82 8.78
N ALA A 181 -21.63 10.09 8.82
CA ALA A 181 -21.38 10.91 7.63
C ALA A 181 -19.94 10.76 7.10
N GLY A 182 -19.09 9.96 7.75
CA GLY A 182 -17.68 9.76 7.40
C GLY A 182 -16.74 10.83 7.95
N GLY A 183 -17.24 11.77 8.76
CA GLY A 183 -16.45 12.78 9.45
C GLY A 183 -15.70 12.21 10.66
N ILE A 184 -14.69 12.93 11.16
CA ILE A 184 -13.98 12.53 12.39
C ILE A 184 -14.87 12.86 13.60
N ASP A 185 -15.37 11.84 14.28
CA ASP A 185 -16.06 11.97 15.57
C ASP A 185 -15.06 12.13 16.71
N LYS A 186 -14.09 11.20 16.79
CA LYS A 186 -13.14 11.15 17.91
C LYS A 186 -11.75 10.71 17.48
N ARG A 187 -10.72 11.24 18.12
CA ARG A 187 -9.34 10.73 18.06
C ARG A 187 -9.07 9.86 19.27
N LEU A 188 -8.53 8.66 19.07
CA LEU A 188 -8.31 7.68 20.14
C LEU A 188 -6.85 7.65 20.60
N ALA A 189 -5.93 7.56 19.65
CA ALA A 189 -4.51 7.48 19.92
C ALA A 189 -3.69 8.13 18.81
N VAL A 190 -2.43 8.46 19.10
CA VAL A 190 -1.41 8.80 18.11
C VAL A 190 -0.33 7.72 18.14
N GLU A 191 -0.11 7.09 17.00
CA GLU A 191 0.93 6.09 16.74
C GLU A 191 2.06 6.73 15.94
N TYR A 192 3.30 6.39 16.31
CA TYR A 192 4.47 6.63 15.47
C TYR A 192 4.92 5.32 14.85
N GLY A 193 5.01 5.30 13.52
CA GLY A 193 5.40 4.16 12.72
C GLY A 193 6.72 4.42 12.01
N ILE A 194 7.58 3.41 11.94
CA ILE A 194 8.82 3.44 11.17
C ILE A 194 8.89 2.17 10.33
N ALA A 195 8.93 2.33 9.01
CA ALA A 195 9.37 1.29 8.09
C ALA A 195 10.80 1.63 7.62
N ARG A 196 11.77 0.81 7.98
CA ARG A 196 13.19 1.03 7.68
C ARG A 196 13.67 0.02 6.67
N TYR A 197 14.17 0.53 5.56
CA TYR A 197 14.68 -0.22 4.44
C TYR A 197 16.20 -0.19 4.48
N GLU A 198 16.81 -1.23 5.02
CA GLU A 198 18.26 -1.37 5.11
C GLU A 198 18.76 -2.14 3.90
N ARG A 199 19.60 -1.52 3.08
CA ARG A 199 20.12 -2.16 1.87
C ARG A 199 20.99 -3.34 2.27
N ILE A 200 20.73 -4.50 1.67
CA ILE A 200 21.50 -5.72 1.91
C ILE A 200 22.18 -6.21 0.64
N THR A 201 23.29 -6.92 0.82
CA THR A 201 24.02 -7.61 -0.23
C THR A 201 24.15 -9.09 0.15
N GLY A 202 24.32 -9.97 -0.84
CA GLY A 202 24.49 -11.42 -0.61
C GLY A 202 23.22 -12.20 -0.28
N TYR A 203 22.05 -11.56 -0.26
CA TYR A 203 20.75 -12.26 -0.22
C TYR A 203 20.29 -12.61 -1.63
N ASP A 204 19.79 -13.83 -1.82
CA ASP A 204 19.31 -14.30 -3.12
C ASP A 204 17.86 -13.87 -3.38
N PHE A 205 17.68 -12.95 -4.34
CA PHE A 205 16.37 -12.48 -4.79
C PHE A 205 15.92 -13.12 -6.11
N SER A 206 16.64 -14.13 -6.62
CA SER A 206 16.37 -14.77 -7.92
C SER A 206 14.92 -15.22 -8.07
N ALA A 207 14.36 -15.90 -7.06
CA ALA A 207 12.98 -16.35 -7.08
C ALA A 207 11.95 -15.19 -7.17
N GLY A 208 12.28 -14.03 -6.60
CA GLY A 208 11.47 -12.81 -6.76
C GLY A 208 11.54 -12.25 -8.18
N ASN A 209 12.73 -12.29 -8.78
CA ASN A 209 12.95 -11.87 -10.18
C ASN A 209 12.16 -12.77 -11.13
N ASP A 210 12.26 -14.09 -10.97
CA ASP A 210 11.56 -15.08 -11.79
C ASP A 210 10.04 -14.91 -11.69
N TYR A 211 9.52 -14.71 -10.47
CA TYR A 211 8.10 -14.42 -10.28
C TYR A 211 7.68 -13.14 -11.00
N TRP A 212 8.46 -12.06 -10.87
CA TRP A 212 8.14 -10.77 -11.49
C TRP A 212 8.21 -10.83 -13.01
N GLU A 213 9.18 -11.54 -13.58
CA GLU A 213 9.31 -11.75 -15.02
C GLU A 213 8.08 -12.50 -15.57
N LYS A 214 7.70 -13.60 -14.94
CA LYS A 214 6.56 -14.41 -15.37
C LYS A 214 5.22 -13.69 -15.22
N THR A 215 5.02 -12.94 -14.14
CA THR A 215 3.72 -12.37 -13.78
C THR A 215 3.57 -10.89 -14.13
N GLY A 216 4.65 -10.20 -14.52
CA GLY A 216 4.66 -8.76 -14.75
C GLY A 216 3.66 -8.31 -15.83
N ALA A 217 3.44 -9.14 -16.85
CA ALA A 217 2.43 -8.88 -17.88
C ALA A 217 0.99 -8.92 -17.33
N PHE A 218 0.69 -9.85 -16.43
CA PHE A 218 -0.60 -9.93 -15.74
C PHE A 218 -0.80 -8.72 -14.82
N TRP A 219 0.20 -8.40 -13.99
CA TRP A 219 0.12 -7.24 -13.08
C TRP A 219 -0.01 -5.91 -13.81
N ARG A 220 0.59 -5.78 -15.01
CA ARG A 220 0.35 -4.63 -15.88
C ARG A 220 -1.12 -4.52 -16.30
N MET A 221 -1.79 -5.62 -16.62
CA MET A 221 -3.23 -5.61 -16.94
C MET A 221 -4.07 -5.22 -15.73
N VAL A 222 -3.70 -5.67 -14.52
CA VAL A 222 -4.34 -5.24 -13.26
C VAL A 222 -4.24 -3.72 -13.10
N ARG A 223 -3.04 -3.15 -13.23
CA ARG A 223 -2.84 -1.68 -13.15
C ARG A 223 -3.64 -0.91 -14.20
N GLN A 224 -3.67 -1.41 -15.44
CA GLN A 224 -4.44 -0.78 -16.53
C GLN A 224 -5.94 -0.79 -16.25
N ALA A 225 -6.48 -1.89 -15.70
CA ALA A 225 -7.88 -1.99 -15.35
C ALA A 225 -8.25 -1.03 -14.20
N TRP A 226 -7.40 -0.91 -13.17
CA TRP A 226 -7.58 0.08 -12.11
C TRP A 226 -7.53 1.51 -12.63
N ALA A 227 -6.55 1.85 -13.47
CA ALA A 227 -6.44 3.18 -14.08
C ALA A 227 -7.70 3.53 -14.90
N ALA A 228 -8.23 2.57 -15.66
CA ALA A 228 -9.45 2.75 -16.43
C ALA A 228 -10.70 2.94 -15.55
N LEU A 229 -10.77 2.28 -14.39
CA LEU A 229 -11.85 2.49 -13.41
C LEU A 229 -11.74 3.87 -12.78
N MET A 230 -10.56 4.25 -12.28
CA MET A 230 -10.32 5.53 -11.62
C MET A 230 -10.57 6.72 -12.54
N THR A 231 -10.24 6.60 -13.83
CA THR A 231 -10.54 7.65 -14.82
C THR A 231 -12.04 7.89 -15.03
N LYS A 232 -12.88 6.86 -14.83
CA LYS A 232 -14.32 6.92 -15.08
C LYS A 232 -15.15 7.36 -13.87
N HIS A 233 -14.55 7.37 -12.69
CA HIS A 233 -15.28 7.50 -11.43
C HIS A 233 -14.64 8.57 -10.54
N GLU A 234 -15.40 9.63 -10.24
CA GLU A 234 -14.97 10.66 -9.28
C GLU A 234 -14.88 10.12 -7.84
N ALA A 235 -15.59 9.04 -7.54
CA ALA A 235 -15.48 8.30 -6.29
C ALA A 235 -15.53 6.79 -6.55
N LEU A 236 -14.70 6.05 -5.83
CA LEU A 236 -14.65 4.59 -5.83
C LEU A 236 -14.94 4.07 -4.44
N HIS A 237 -15.95 3.23 -4.32
CA HIS A 237 -16.24 2.47 -3.11
C HIS A 237 -15.92 0.99 -3.35
N LEU A 238 -15.15 0.38 -2.45
CA LEU A 238 -14.74 -1.02 -2.57
C LEU A 238 -15.42 -1.89 -1.52
N LYS A 239 -16.01 -3.00 -1.99
CA LYS A 239 -16.51 -4.08 -1.13
C LYS A 239 -15.33 -4.73 -0.42
N ALA A 240 -15.45 -4.92 0.90
CA ALA A 240 -14.42 -5.58 1.69
C ALA A 240 -14.21 -7.05 1.26
N ARG A 241 -15.31 -7.73 0.88
CA ARG A 241 -15.32 -9.12 0.41
C ARG A 241 -16.36 -9.32 -0.69
N VAL A 242 -16.11 -10.32 -1.55
CA VAL A 242 -17.07 -10.88 -2.50
C VAL A 242 -16.94 -12.40 -2.43
N ASP A 243 -18.06 -13.11 -2.21
CA ASP A 243 -18.08 -14.57 -1.96
C ASP A 243 -17.06 -14.99 -0.88
N ASP A 244 -17.06 -14.25 0.24
CA ASP A 244 -16.13 -14.39 1.38
C ASP A 244 -14.63 -14.20 1.06
N LYS A 245 -14.28 -13.83 -0.17
CA LYS A 245 -12.89 -13.59 -0.58
C LYS A 245 -12.56 -12.10 -0.60
N ARG A 246 -11.32 -11.76 -0.27
CA ARG A 246 -10.74 -10.43 -0.49
C ARG A 246 -10.21 -10.34 -1.93
N LEU A 247 -10.15 -9.12 -2.48
CA LEU A 247 -9.77 -8.90 -3.87
C LEU A 247 -8.41 -9.50 -4.26
N PHE A 248 -7.42 -9.45 -3.37
CA PHE A 248 -6.10 -10.02 -3.67
C PHE A 248 -6.12 -11.53 -3.89
N GLU A 249 -7.06 -12.27 -3.30
CA GLU A 249 -7.07 -13.73 -3.35
C GLU A 249 -7.22 -14.27 -4.79
N PRO A 250 -8.25 -13.89 -5.58
CA PRO A 250 -8.36 -14.33 -6.97
C PRO A 250 -7.20 -13.82 -7.85
N LEU A 251 -6.73 -12.57 -7.63
CA LEU A 251 -5.63 -12.02 -8.43
C LEU A 251 -4.31 -12.75 -8.16
N PHE A 252 -4.03 -13.08 -6.90
CA PHE A 252 -2.86 -13.87 -6.51
C PHE A 252 -2.96 -15.30 -7.02
N GLY A 253 -4.13 -15.93 -6.91
CA GLY A 253 -4.34 -17.26 -7.46
C GLY A 253 -4.06 -17.32 -8.97
N ARG A 254 -4.51 -16.30 -9.72
CA ARG A 254 -4.22 -16.20 -11.16
C ARG A 254 -2.75 -15.93 -11.44
N ALA A 255 -2.11 -15.03 -10.70
CA ALA A 255 -0.68 -14.74 -10.85
C ALA A 255 0.19 -15.97 -10.52
N GLN A 256 -0.17 -16.73 -9.48
CA GLN A 256 0.53 -17.95 -9.08
C GLN A 256 0.41 -19.03 -10.17
N ALA A 257 -0.79 -19.25 -10.72
CA ALA A 257 -0.97 -20.18 -11.82
C ALA A 257 -0.08 -19.84 -13.03
N ILE A 258 0.07 -18.55 -13.37
CA ILE A 258 0.99 -18.09 -14.42
C ILE A 258 2.45 -18.37 -14.04
N ALA A 259 2.85 -18.09 -12.80
CA ALA A 259 4.19 -18.36 -12.31
C ALA A 259 4.56 -19.86 -12.35
N ASP A 260 3.55 -20.73 -12.13
CA ASP A 260 3.63 -22.19 -12.17
C ASP A 260 3.56 -22.77 -13.60
N GLY A 261 3.41 -21.92 -14.63
CA GLY A 261 3.49 -22.31 -16.03
C GLY A 261 2.15 -22.51 -16.74
N ALA A 262 1.04 -21.99 -16.19
CA ALA A 262 -0.22 -21.96 -16.93
C ALA A 262 -0.12 -21.09 -18.20
N ASP A 263 -0.82 -21.51 -19.26
CA ASP A 263 -0.84 -20.79 -20.54
C ASP A 263 -1.29 -19.33 -20.37
N PHE A 264 -0.52 -18.42 -20.98
CA PHE A 264 -0.79 -16.99 -20.89
C PHE A 264 -1.53 -16.49 -22.14
N SER A 265 -2.84 -16.23 -21.99
CA SER A 265 -3.64 -15.49 -22.96
C SER A 265 -3.88 -14.07 -22.47
N ALA A 266 -3.48 -13.07 -23.26
CA ALA A 266 -3.67 -11.67 -22.89
C ALA A 266 -5.15 -11.25 -22.88
N GLU A 267 -5.97 -11.87 -23.73
CA GLU A 267 -7.41 -11.64 -23.79
C GLU A 267 -8.10 -12.19 -22.53
N ASP A 268 -7.84 -13.46 -22.19
CA ASP A 268 -8.45 -14.12 -21.02
C ASP A 268 -8.05 -13.43 -19.72
N ASN A 269 -6.77 -13.04 -19.60
CA ASN A 269 -6.31 -12.32 -18.41
C ASN A 269 -6.93 -10.93 -18.29
N ARG A 270 -7.11 -10.18 -19.38
CA ARG A 270 -7.83 -8.91 -19.34
C ARG A 270 -9.29 -9.08 -18.97
N ALA A 271 -9.97 -10.07 -19.53
CA ALA A 271 -11.36 -10.38 -19.19
C ALA A 271 -11.49 -10.77 -17.72
N PHE A 272 -10.64 -11.67 -17.23
CA PHE A 272 -10.57 -12.09 -15.83
C PHE A 272 -10.39 -10.90 -14.88
N VAL A 273 -9.41 -10.04 -15.15
CA VAL A 273 -9.14 -8.86 -14.32
C VAL A 273 -10.33 -7.92 -14.31
N THR A 274 -10.87 -7.59 -15.49
CA THR A 274 -11.99 -6.64 -15.62
C THR A 274 -13.23 -7.12 -14.86
N GLU A 275 -13.61 -8.39 -15.04
CA GLU A 275 -14.75 -8.96 -14.34
C GLU A 275 -14.49 -9.07 -12.84
N THR A 276 -13.27 -9.43 -12.43
CA THR A 276 -12.90 -9.47 -11.02
C THR A 276 -13.06 -8.09 -10.38
N LEU A 277 -12.43 -7.04 -10.91
CA LEU A 277 -12.50 -5.70 -10.31
C LEU A 277 -13.94 -5.16 -10.26
N LYS A 278 -14.73 -5.38 -11.32
CA LYS A 278 -16.12 -4.95 -11.40
C LYS A 278 -16.99 -5.51 -10.28
N ARG A 279 -16.70 -6.72 -9.78
CA ARG A 279 -17.43 -7.33 -8.66
C ARG A 279 -17.12 -6.68 -7.33
N TYR A 280 -15.90 -6.17 -7.16
CA TYR A 280 -15.43 -5.55 -5.91
C TYR A 280 -15.71 -4.05 -5.85
N VAL A 281 -15.89 -3.37 -6.98
CA VAL A 281 -16.37 -1.98 -7.01
C VAL A 281 -17.87 -1.98 -6.70
N ALA A 282 -18.25 -1.33 -5.59
CA ALA A 282 -19.65 -1.16 -5.24
C ALA A 282 -20.33 -0.16 -6.17
N ARG A 283 -21.61 -0.40 -6.44
CA ARG A 283 -22.47 0.61 -7.07
C ARG A 283 -22.91 1.59 -5.98
N ASN A 284 -23.17 2.84 -6.32
CA ASN A 284 -23.57 3.89 -5.36
C ASN A 284 -24.73 3.50 -4.41
N ALA A 285 -25.54 2.49 -4.76
CA ALA A 285 -26.64 1.99 -3.93
C ALA A 285 -26.22 0.96 -2.83
N ASP A 286 -24.99 0.43 -2.89
CA ASP A 286 -24.49 -0.64 -2.00
C ASP A 286 -23.60 -0.10 -0.86
N ALA A 287 -23.36 1.22 -0.76
CA ALA A 287 -22.42 1.84 0.20
C ALA A 287 -22.90 1.82 1.67
N GLY A 288 -23.84 0.94 2.02
CA GLY A 288 -24.38 0.79 3.37
C GLY A 288 -23.57 -0.20 4.22
N ALA A 289 -23.02 0.32 5.32
CA ALA A 289 -22.42 -0.38 6.47
C ALA A 289 -21.35 -1.45 6.15
N VAL A 290 -20.08 -1.02 6.19
CA VAL A 290 -18.92 -1.92 6.28
C VAL A 290 -18.79 -2.40 7.73
N THR A 291 -19.13 -3.66 7.99
CA THR A 291 -18.70 -4.36 9.22
C THR A 291 -17.31 -4.96 8.99
N TYR A 292 -16.36 -4.64 9.87
CA TYR A 292 -14.98 -5.13 9.85
C TYR A 292 -14.86 -6.59 10.28
#